data_AF-A5HVN6-F1
#
_entry.id   AF-A5HVN6-F1
#
_cell.length_a   1.000
_cell.length_b   1.000
_cell.length_c   1.000
_cell.angle_alpha   90.00
_cell.angle_beta   90.00
_cell.angle_gamma   90.00
#
_symmetry.space_group_name_H-M   'P 1'
#
loop_
_entity.id
_entity.type
_entity.pdbx_description
1 polymer ?
#
loop_
_entity_poly.entity_id
_entity_poly.type
_entity_poly.pdbx_seq_one_letter_code
_entity_poly.pdbx_strand_id
1 'polypeptide(L)'
;MATDPSKYKFNRTTMIRVKDPKRSVEFYNFLGLSQINRLDFPENKFSLYFLAYDGPQALSGSRHWTDRNGVIELTHNYGTENDPSYTVSNGNVEPYRGFGHLAISVDNIELACKRLEDANFSFQKKLAEGRMRNIAFVKDPDGYWVEIIRKHQTDAAVAQTDPSTYRMNHTMVRVKDPEASFEILPGGFWNDPSSHARACWCGLQSVLSWRILS
;
A
#
# COMPACT_ATOMS: atom_id res chain seq x y z
N MET A 1 11.62 28.62 21.12
CA MET A 1 11.37 27.33 21.82
C MET A 1 11.25 26.26 20.76
N ALA A 2 12.12 25.25 20.80
CA ALA A 2 12.03 24.12 19.88
C ALA A 2 10.88 23.20 20.31
N THR A 3 10.08 22.76 19.36
CA THR A 3 8.96 21.84 19.58
C THR A 3 9.47 20.43 19.88
N ASP A 4 8.77 19.71 20.76
CA ASP A 4 9.12 18.36 21.23
C ASP A 4 8.79 17.29 20.17
N PRO A 5 9.79 16.63 19.54
CA PRO A 5 9.56 15.65 18.49
C PRO A 5 8.83 14.38 18.95
N SER A 6 8.82 14.08 20.25
CA SER A 6 8.11 12.90 20.77
C SER A 6 6.59 13.03 20.64
N LYS A 7 6.08 14.26 20.49
CA LYS A 7 4.66 14.57 20.28
C LYS A 7 4.28 14.59 18.80
N TYR A 8 5.25 14.49 17.90
CA TYR A 8 4.97 14.47 16.47
C TYR A 8 4.34 13.14 16.10
N LYS A 9 3.14 13.22 15.53
CA LYS A 9 2.50 12.08 14.92
C LYS A 9 2.88 12.07 13.44
N PHE A 10 3.48 10.96 13.00
CA PHE A 10 3.55 10.70 11.58
C PHE A 10 2.11 10.43 11.10
N ASN A 11 1.54 11.36 10.33
CA ASN A 11 0.25 11.13 9.68
C ASN A 11 0.45 9.94 8.74
N ARG A 12 -0.21 8.82 9.03
CA ARG A 12 -0.03 7.54 8.32
C ARG A 12 -0.77 7.54 6.99
N THR A 13 -0.58 8.61 6.23
CA THR A 13 -1.15 8.84 4.91
C THR A 13 -0.09 8.52 3.87
N THR A 14 -0.39 7.58 2.98
CA THR A 14 0.43 7.35 1.79
C THR A 14 -0.18 8.10 0.62
N MET A 15 0.51 9.14 0.16
CA MET A 15 0.09 9.91 -1.02
C MET A 15 0.62 9.25 -2.29
N ILE A 16 -0.29 8.98 -3.22
CA ILE A 16 0.00 8.52 -4.57
C ILE A 16 -0.76 9.38 -5.57
N ARG A 17 -0.16 9.60 -6.75
CA ARG A 17 -0.82 10.36 -7.82
C ARG A 17 -1.58 9.37 -8.70
N VAL A 18 -2.77 9.73 -9.15
CA VAL A 18 -3.61 8.87 -10.00
C VAL A 18 -4.03 9.62 -11.26
N LYS A 19 -4.19 8.88 -12.35
CA LYS A 19 -4.66 9.43 -13.63
C LYS A 19 -6.17 9.59 -13.64
N ASP A 20 -6.90 8.52 -13.33
CA ASP A 20 -8.36 8.52 -13.29
C ASP A 20 -8.84 8.20 -11.86
N PRO A 21 -9.29 9.22 -11.10
CA PRO A 21 -9.69 9.02 -9.71
C PRO A 21 -10.87 8.06 -9.59
N LYS A 22 -11.76 7.94 -10.59
CA LYS A 22 -12.91 7.05 -10.52
C LYS A 22 -12.47 5.58 -10.53
N ARG A 23 -11.60 5.23 -11.47
CA ARG A 23 -11.06 3.86 -11.60
C ARG A 23 -10.25 3.46 -10.37
N SER A 24 -9.41 4.36 -9.88
CA SER A 24 -8.58 4.07 -8.70
C SER A 24 -9.46 3.96 -7.44
N VAL A 25 -10.45 4.84 -7.24
CA VAL A 25 -11.40 4.75 -6.12
C VAL A 25 -12.21 3.45 -6.18
N GLU A 26 -12.69 3.03 -7.35
CA GLU A 26 -13.39 1.74 -7.51
C GLU A 26 -12.50 0.55 -7.16
N PHE A 27 -11.23 0.56 -7.58
CA PHE A 27 -10.25 -0.47 -7.24
C PHE A 27 -10.02 -0.56 -5.71
N TYR A 28 -9.77 0.57 -5.05
CA TYR A 28 -9.57 0.60 -3.61
C TYR A 28 -10.84 0.27 -2.83
N ASN A 29 -12.02 0.64 -3.35
CA ASN A 29 -13.31 0.25 -2.78
C ASN A 29 -13.55 -1.25 -2.91
N PHE A 30 -13.14 -1.87 -4.02
CA PHE A 30 -13.19 -3.32 -4.17
C PHE A 30 -12.32 -4.06 -3.13
N LEU A 31 -11.18 -3.46 -2.77
CA LEU A 31 -10.32 -3.91 -1.68
C LEU A 31 -10.89 -3.62 -0.28
N GLY A 32 -12.05 -2.98 -0.17
CA GLY A 32 -12.74 -2.72 1.11
C GLY A 32 -12.40 -1.37 1.75
N LEU A 33 -11.71 -0.47 1.05
CA LEU A 33 -11.49 0.89 1.54
C LEU A 33 -12.68 1.79 1.21
N SER A 34 -13.11 2.59 2.17
CA SER A 34 -14.14 3.60 1.97
C SER A 34 -13.51 4.97 1.74
N GLN A 35 -14.12 5.78 0.86
CA GLN A 35 -13.76 7.19 0.72
C GLN A 35 -14.24 7.95 1.96
N ILE A 36 -13.30 8.47 2.75
CA ILE A 36 -13.57 9.18 4.01
C ILE A 36 -13.75 10.68 3.77
N ASN A 37 -12.90 11.25 2.92
CA ASN A 37 -12.90 12.68 2.65
C ASN A 37 -12.47 12.96 1.21
N ARG A 38 -12.91 14.10 0.68
CA ARG A 38 -12.52 14.61 -0.62
C ARG A 38 -12.28 16.11 -0.49
N LEU A 39 -11.14 16.57 -0.98
CA LEU A 39 -10.80 17.99 -1.02
C LEU A 39 -10.55 18.39 -2.48
N ASP A 40 -11.32 19.33 -2.98
CA ASP A 40 -11.18 19.84 -4.34
C ASP A 40 -10.51 21.22 -4.30
N PHE A 41 -9.45 21.39 -5.10
CA PHE A 41 -8.72 22.64 -5.24
C PHE A 41 -8.79 23.13 -6.69
N PRO A 42 -9.95 23.67 -7.11
CA PRO A 42 -10.17 24.06 -8.51
C PRO A 42 -9.21 25.15 -8.98
N GLU A 43 -8.80 26.06 -8.10
CA GLU A 43 -7.83 27.13 -8.39
C GLU A 43 -6.46 26.57 -8.83
N ASN A 44 -6.05 25.45 -8.23
CA ASN A 44 -4.79 24.79 -8.50
C ASN A 44 -4.93 23.55 -9.41
N LYS A 45 -6.14 23.28 -9.91
CA LYS A 45 -6.46 22.18 -10.83
C LYS A 45 -6.10 20.79 -10.29
N PHE A 46 -6.33 20.53 -9.00
CA PHE A 46 -6.17 19.19 -8.42
C PHE A 46 -7.26 18.84 -7.40
N SER A 47 -7.50 17.55 -7.22
CA SER A 47 -8.36 16.99 -6.17
C SER A 47 -7.60 15.94 -5.36
N LEU A 48 -7.93 15.85 -4.08
CA LEU A 48 -7.43 14.86 -3.14
C LEU A 48 -8.58 13.97 -2.69
N TYR A 49 -8.39 12.65 -2.77
CA TYR A 49 -9.32 11.65 -2.29
C TYR A 49 -8.66 10.84 -1.17
N PHE A 50 -9.25 10.85 0.01
CA PHE A 50 -8.74 10.12 1.17
C PHE A 50 -9.53 8.85 1.38
N LEU A 51 -8.87 7.71 1.26
CA LEU A 51 -9.45 6.38 1.46
C LEU A 51 -8.85 5.71 2.68
N ALA A 52 -9.70 5.05 3.47
CA ALA A 52 -9.27 4.26 4.61
C ALA A 52 -10.30 3.16 4.90
N TYR A 53 -9.90 2.17 5.71
CA TYR A 53 -10.85 1.22 6.27
C TYR A 53 -11.70 1.90 7.34
N ASP A 54 -13.02 1.90 7.16
CA ASP A 54 -14.02 2.51 8.07
C ASP A 54 -14.97 1.48 8.69
N GLY A 55 -14.71 0.18 8.50
CA GLY A 55 -15.54 -0.89 9.03
C GLY A 55 -15.49 -0.97 10.57
N PRO A 56 -16.41 -1.73 11.19
CA PRO A 56 -16.46 -1.92 12.64
C PRO A 56 -15.19 -2.55 13.23
N GLN A 57 -14.39 -3.25 12.41
CA GLN A 57 -13.10 -3.83 12.79
C GLN A 57 -11.89 -2.95 12.44
N ALA A 58 -12.12 -1.75 11.89
CA ALA A 58 -11.07 -0.81 11.55
C ALA A 58 -10.41 -0.26 12.83
N LEU A 59 -9.08 -0.28 12.84
CA LEU A 59 -8.27 0.20 13.98
C LEU A 59 -8.46 1.69 14.29
N SER A 60 -9.05 2.43 13.36
CA SER A 60 -9.13 3.89 13.37
C SER A 60 -10.52 4.41 13.74
N GLY A 61 -11.56 3.56 13.73
CA GLY A 61 -12.94 3.90 14.08
C GLY A 61 -13.42 5.22 13.44
N SER A 62 -14.19 5.99 14.21
CA SER A 62 -14.75 7.30 13.82
C SER A 62 -13.78 8.48 13.98
N ARG A 63 -12.47 8.24 14.08
CA ARG A 63 -11.48 9.33 14.25
C ARG A 63 -11.45 10.26 13.03
N HIS A 64 -11.06 11.51 13.26
CA HIS A 64 -10.82 12.48 12.19
C HIS A 64 -9.83 11.91 11.18
N TRP A 65 -10.00 12.21 9.88
CA TRP A 65 -9.25 11.59 8.79
C TRP A 65 -7.73 11.70 8.93
N THR A 66 -7.22 12.74 9.61
CA THR A 66 -5.79 12.93 9.91
C THR A 66 -5.25 12.02 11.03
N ASP A 67 -6.10 11.56 11.94
CA ASP A 67 -5.74 10.68 13.07
C ASP A 67 -6.02 9.19 12.76
N ARG A 68 -6.42 8.87 11.53
CA ARG A 68 -6.65 7.50 11.08
C ARG A 68 -5.34 6.82 10.69
N ASN A 69 -5.25 5.52 10.97
CA ASN A 69 -4.17 4.66 10.52
C ASN A 69 -4.49 4.10 9.13
N GLY A 70 -3.48 4.10 8.25
CA GLY A 70 -3.55 3.44 6.95
C GLY A 70 -4.44 4.19 5.96
N VAL A 71 -4.24 5.50 5.84
CA VAL A 71 -4.96 6.34 4.89
C VAL A 71 -4.20 6.35 3.56
N ILE A 72 -4.91 6.15 2.46
CA ILE A 72 -4.38 6.34 1.11
C ILE A 72 -4.91 7.69 0.62
N GLU A 73 -4.02 8.58 0.26
CA GLU A 73 -4.34 9.85 -0.38
C GLU A 73 -4.09 9.73 -1.88
N LEU A 74 -5.15 9.78 -2.67
CA LEU A 74 -5.07 9.83 -4.12
C LEU A 74 -5.09 11.28 -4.56
N THR A 75 -4.03 11.72 -5.23
CA THR A 75 -3.93 13.05 -5.82
C THR A 75 -4.19 12.97 -7.31
N HIS A 76 -5.26 13.61 -7.76
CA HIS A 76 -5.62 13.72 -9.17
C HIS A 76 -5.39 15.15 -9.65
N ASN A 77 -4.68 15.31 -10.77
CA ASN A 77 -4.55 16.60 -11.46
C ASN A 77 -5.54 16.65 -12.62
N TYR A 78 -6.26 17.76 -12.76
CA TYR A 78 -7.34 17.88 -13.75
C TYR A 78 -6.80 17.78 -15.17
N GLY A 79 -7.53 17.07 -16.03
CA GLY A 79 -7.17 16.87 -17.43
C GLY A 79 -6.27 15.66 -17.68
N THR A 80 -5.68 15.05 -16.65
CA THR A 80 -4.89 13.82 -16.80
C THR A 80 -5.74 12.61 -17.18
N GLU A 81 -7.01 12.61 -16.81
CA GLU A 81 -8.00 11.58 -17.14
C GLU A 81 -8.31 11.53 -18.65
N ASN A 82 -8.17 12.66 -19.35
CA ASN A 82 -8.47 12.79 -20.78
C ASN A 82 -7.21 12.68 -21.66
N ASP A 83 -6.02 12.66 -21.05
CA ASP A 83 -4.76 12.56 -21.79
C ASP A 83 -4.30 11.09 -21.88
N PRO A 84 -4.38 10.43 -23.04
CA PRO A 84 -3.93 9.05 -23.20
C PRO A 84 -2.41 8.88 -23.02
N SER A 85 -1.61 9.93 -23.23
CA SER A 85 -0.15 9.92 -23.10
C SER A 85 0.33 10.08 -21.64
N TYR A 86 -0.51 10.63 -20.77
CA TYR A 86 -0.18 10.81 -19.37
C TYR A 86 0.00 9.45 -18.68
N THR A 87 1.20 9.25 -18.14
CA THR A 87 1.57 8.05 -17.38
C THR A 87 2.04 8.48 -16.01
N VAL A 88 1.49 7.88 -14.97
CA VAL A 88 1.90 8.15 -13.59
C VAL A 88 3.27 7.53 -13.33
N SER A 89 4.17 8.29 -12.72
CA SER A 89 5.42 7.78 -12.18
C SER A 89 5.16 6.93 -10.93
N ASN A 90 4.85 5.65 -11.15
CA ASN A 90 4.52 4.71 -10.08
C ASN A 90 5.72 4.20 -9.27
N GLY A 91 6.94 4.59 -9.64
CA GLY A 91 8.17 4.21 -8.95
C GLY A 91 8.56 2.74 -9.06
N ASN A 92 7.91 1.98 -9.95
CA ASN A 92 8.16 0.55 -10.20
C ASN A 92 8.72 0.26 -11.60
N VAL A 93 8.93 1.29 -12.42
CA VAL A 93 9.47 1.19 -13.78
C VAL A 93 10.88 1.81 -13.81
N GLU A 94 11.81 1.15 -14.51
CA GLU A 94 13.16 1.69 -14.75
C GLU A 94 13.08 2.98 -15.59
N PRO A 95 13.94 3.99 -15.34
CA PRO A 95 15.10 3.98 -14.46
C PRO A 95 14.83 4.45 -13.01
N TYR A 96 13.58 4.77 -12.67
CA TYR A 96 13.23 5.44 -11.40
C TYR A 96 12.46 4.52 -10.46
N ARG A 97 13.19 3.66 -9.73
CA ARG A 97 12.60 2.70 -8.78
C ARG A 97 12.66 3.16 -7.32
N GLY A 98 11.71 4.00 -6.94
CA GLY A 98 11.57 4.47 -5.55
C GLY A 98 10.46 3.75 -4.78
N PHE A 99 9.25 3.76 -5.31
CA PHE A 99 8.08 3.18 -4.64
C PHE A 99 8.02 1.67 -4.84
N GLY A 100 7.90 0.91 -3.75
CA GLY A 100 7.80 -0.54 -3.76
C GLY A 100 6.39 -1.03 -4.01
N HIS A 101 5.58 -1.05 -2.94
CA HIS A 101 4.20 -1.50 -2.96
C HIS A 101 3.44 -1.01 -1.72
N LEU A 102 2.12 -1.03 -1.80
CA LEU A 102 1.21 -0.95 -0.65
C LEU A 102 0.84 -2.36 -0.19
N ALA A 103 0.99 -2.68 1.08
CA ALA A 103 0.63 -3.99 1.60
C ALA A 103 -0.71 -3.95 2.34
N ILE A 104 -1.63 -4.83 1.95
CA ILE A 104 -2.95 -5.05 2.57
C ILE A 104 -2.98 -6.45 3.16
N SER A 105 -3.24 -6.53 4.46
CA SER A 105 -3.46 -7.78 5.16
C SER A 105 -4.93 -8.22 5.06
N VAL A 106 -5.14 -9.40 4.50
CA VAL A 106 -6.44 -10.03 4.30
C VAL A 106 -6.62 -11.24 5.22
N ASP A 107 -7.88 -11.63 5.41
CA ASP A 107 -8.28 -12.80 6.19
C ASP A 107 -7.91 -14.12 5.48
N ASN A 108 -8.35 -14.28 4.23
CA ASN A 108 -8.09 -15.44 3.40
C ASN A 108 -7.55 -14.99 2.04
N ILE A 109 -6.24 -15.17 1.85
CA ILE A 109 -5.54 -14.74 0.64
C ILE A 109 -6.02 -15.46 -0.63
N GLU A 110 -6.41 -16.73 -0.54
CA GLU A 110 -6.84 -17.51 -1.70
C GLU A 110 -8.19 -17.01 -2.23
N LEU A 111 -9.15 -16.82 -1.32
CA LEU A 111 -10.46 -16.27 -1.66
C LEU A 111 -10.37 -14.81 -2.09
N ALA A 112 -9.53 -14.01 -1.45
CA ALA A 112 -9.28 -12.62 -1.85
C ALA A 112 -8.69 -12.53 -3.26
N CYS A 113 -7.71 -13.37 -3.57
CA CYS A 113 -7.12 -13.41 -4.92
C CYS A 113 -8.13 -13.91 -5.95
N LYS A 114 -8.92 -14.94 -5.64
CA LYS A 114 -10.00 -15.41 -6.53
C LYS A 114 -11.01 -14.30 -6.82
N ARG A 115 -11.46 -13.56 -5.80
CA ARG A 115 -12.37 -12.42 -5.96
C ARG A 115 -11.79 -11.33 -6.88
N LEU A 116 -10.48 -11.09 -6.80
CA LEU A 116 -9.77 -10.13 -7.64
C LEU A 116 -9.57 -10.64 -9.08
N GLU A 117 -9.32 -11.94 -9.25
CA GLU A 117 -9.25 -12.58 -10.57
C GLU A 117 -10.62 -12.61 -11.26
N ASP A 118 -11.69 -12.91 -10.53
CA ASP A 118 -13.07 -12.91 -11.03
C ASP A 118 -13.50 -11.49 -11.47
N ALA A 119 -12.97 -10.45 -10.83
CA ALA A 119 -13.13 -9.05 -11.22
C ALA A 119 -12.17 -8.60 -12.35
N ASN A 120 -11.37 -9.52 -12.89
CA ASN A 120 -10.44 -9.30 -13.99
C ASN A 120 -9.37 -8.23 -13.72
N PHE A 121 -8.94 -8.08 -12.47
CA PHE A 121 -7.83 -7.20 -12.12
C PHE A 121 -6.48 -7.77 -12.57
N SER A 122 -5.56 -6.88 -12.94
CA SER A 122 -4.22 -7.27 -13.40
C SER A 122 -3.34 -7.68 -12.22
N PHE A 123 -2.67 -8.82 -12.33
CA PHE A 123 -1.69 -9.27 -11.34
C PHE A 123 -0.27 -9.03 -11.86
N GLN A 124 0.62 -8.55 -10.97
CA GLN A 124 2.06 -8.57 -11.23
C GLN A 124 2.66 -9.94 -10.88
N LYS A 125 2.09 -10.61 -9.87
CA LYS A 125 2.48 -11.95 -9.46
C LYS A 125 1.30 -12.64 -8.78
N LYS A 126 0.88 -13.77 -9.33
CA LYS A 126 -0.20 -14.55 -8.75
C LYS A 126 0.27 -15.38 -7.56
N LEU A 127 -0.66 -15.76 -6.69
CA LEU A 127 -0.44 -16.71 -5.60
C LEU A 127 0.22 -18.01 -6.08
N ALA A 128 -0.20 -18.50 -7.26
CA ALA A 128 0.28 -19.75 -7.85
C ALA A 128 1.72 -19.66 -8.42
N GLU A 129 2.22 -18.45 -8.68
CA GLU A 129 3.50 -18.22 -9.35
C GLU A 129 4.66 -17.99 -8.37
N GLY A 130 4.40 -18.04 -7.05
CA GLY A 130 5.40 -17.81 -6.01
C GLY A 130 5.83 -19.07 -5.26
N ARG A 131 7.11 -19.13 -4.85
CA ARG A 131 7.59 -20.10 -3.84
C ARG A 131 6.90 -19.94 -2.48
N MET A 132 6.39 -18.74 -2.18
CA MET A 132 5.64 -18.44 -0.96
C MET A 132 4.17 -18.24 -1.31
N ARG A 133 3.29 -19.17 -0.92
CA ARG A 133 1.83 -19.12 -1.12
C ARG A 133 1.11 -18.17 -0.15
N ASN A 134 1.85 -17.23 0.43
CA ASN A 134 1.37 -16.34 1.49
C ASN A 134 1.26 -14.88 1.02
N ILE A 135 1.65 -14.60 -0.22
CA ILE A 135 1.77 -13.24 -0.79
C ILE A 135 1.35 -13.26 -2.26
N ALA A 136 0.56 -12.25 -2.68
CA ALA A 136 0.25 -11.95 -4.08
C ALA A 136 0.45 -10.47 -4.37
N PHE A 137 0.69 -10.11 -5.64
CA PHE A 137 0.82 -8.72 -6.08
C PHE A 137 -0.20 -8.40 -7.18
N VAL A 138 -1.07 -7.46 -6.87
CA VAL A 138 -2.10 -6.92 -7.77
C VAL A 138 -1.63 -5.55 -8.25
N LYS A 139 -1.97 -5.20 -9.49
CA LYS A 139 -1.74 -3.86 -10.03
C LYS A 139 -3.02 -3.05 -9.92
N ASP A 140 -2.87 -1.86 -9.35
CA ASP A 140 -3.85 -0.79 -9.48
C ASP A 140 -3.95 -0.34 -10.96
N PRO A 141 -5.07 0.22 -11.46
CA PRO A 141 -5.19 0.87 -12.76
C PRO A 141 -4.01 1.75 -13.21
N ASP A 142 -3.33 2.45 -12.29
CA ASP A 142 -2.16 3.29 -12.59
C ASP A 142 -0.82 2.51 -12.56
N GLY A 143 -0.85 1.21 -12.32
CA GLY A 143 0.30 0.31 -12.30
C GLY A 143 1.05 0.26 -10.95
N TYR A 144 0.52 0.87 -9.90
CA TYR A 144 1.04 0.69 -8.54
C TYR A 144 0.88 -0.75 -8.08
N TRP A 145 1.87 -1.27 -7.36
CA TRP A 145 1.82 -2.62 -6.84
C TRP A 145 1.15 -2.62 -5.48
N VAL A 146 0.11 -3.44 -5.35
CA VAL A 146 -0.58 -3.72 -4.09
C VAL A 146 -0.30 -5.16 -3.70
N GLU A 147 0.45 -5.33 -2.63
CA GLU A 147 0.76 -6.61 -2.02
C GLU A 147 -0.42 -7.06 -1.16
N ILE A 148 -0.92 -8.25 -1.43
CA ILE A 148 -1.93 -8.93 -0.61
C ILE A 148 -1.21 -9.95 0.25
N ILE A 149 -1.27 -9.77 1.57
CA ILE A 149 -0.60 -10.66 2.53
C ILE A 149 -1.63 -11.28 3.48
N ARG A 150 -1.37 -12.50 3.93
CA ARG A 150 -2.19 -13.13 4.96
C ARG A 150 -1.92 -12.48 6.32
N LYS A 151 -2.98 -12.17 7.08
CA LYS A 151 -2.85 -11.78 8.49
C LYS A 151 -2.27 -12.92 9.35
N HIS A 152 -1.31 -12.58 10.20
CA HIS A 152 -0.78 -13.49 11.22
C HIS A 152 -1.92 -13.82 12.21
N GLN A 153 -2.31 -15.10 12.32
CA GLN A 153 -3.41 -15.64 13.16
C GLN A 153 -4.83 -15.71 12.57
N THR A 154 -5.04 -15.62 11.24
CA THR A 154 -6.39 -15.92 10.70
C THR A 154 -6.45 -17.38 10.27
N ASP A 155 -7.36 -18.14 10.89
CA ASP A 155 -7.58 -19.54 10.58
C ASP A 155 -7.96 -19.72 9.12
N ALA A 156 -7.37 -20.71 8.46
CA ALA A 156 -7.66 -21.11 7.08
C ALA A 156 -9.11 -21.63 6.87
N ALA A 157 -10.01 -21.40 7.83
CA ALA A 157 -11.36 -21.95 7.91
C ALA A 157 -12.47 -20.93 7.57
N VAL A 158 -12.15 -19.72 7.11
CA VAL A 158 -13.18 -18.75 6.71
C VAL A 158 -13.69 -19.09 5.31
N ALA A 159 -14.98 -19.44 5.21
CA ALA A 159 -15.66 -19.88 3.98
C ALA A 159 -15.90 -18.76 2.96
N GLN A 160 -15.84 -17.50 3.38
CA GLN A 160 -15.98 -16.30 2.55
C GLN A 160 -15.00 -15.24 3.05
N THR A 161 -14.39 -14.47 2.14
CA THR A 161 -13.53 -13.36 2.53
C THR A 161 -14.37 -12.13 2.85
N ASP A 162 -14.13 -11.49 3.99
CA ASP A 162 -14.80 -10.25 4.38
C ASP A 162 -13.86 -9.04 4.24
N PRO A 163 -14.10 -8.14 3.27
CA PRO A 163 -13.32 -6.91 3.09
C PRO A 163 -13.32 -5.99 4.32
N SER A 164 -14.33 -6.09 5.19
CA SER A 164 -14.40 -5.30 6.44
C SER A 164 -13.28 -5.65 7.42
N THR A 165 -12.73 -6.87 7.29
CA THR A 165 -11.63 -7.34 8.12
C THR A 165 -10.29 -6.83 7.61
N TYR A 166 -10.18 -6.35 6.37
CA TYR A 166 -8.88 -6.03 5.78
C TYR A 166 -8.20 -4.85 6.48
N ARG A 167 -6.86 -4.84 6.46
CA ARG A 167 -6.07 -3.79 7.11
C ARG A 167 -4.88 -3.41 6.26
N MET A 168 -4.59 -2.12 6.18
CA MET A 168 -3.32 -1.66 5.63
C MET A 168 -2.19 -2.04 6.59
N ASN A 169 -1.14 -2.69 6.07
CA ASN A 169 -0.04 -3.21 6.86
C ASN A 169 1.18 -2.28 6.82
N HIS A 170 1.74 -2.10 5.63
CA HIS A 170 2.92 -1.26 5.42
C HIS A 170 2.99 -0.72 3.99
N THR A 171 3.84 0.29 3.81
CA THR A 171 4.23 0.81 2.49
C THR A 171 5.72 0.57 2.33
N MET A 172 6.13 -0.08 1.24
CA MET A 172 7.54 -0.34 0.97
C MET A 172 8.12 0.74 0.05
N VAL A 173 9.28 1.27 0.44
CA VAL A 173 10.07 2.22 -0.37
C VAL A 173 11.47 1.61 -0.54
N ARG A 174 12.01 1.68 -1.76
CA ARG A 174 13.35 1.22 -2.08
C ARG A 174 14.37 2.32 -1.80
N VAL A 175 15.43 1.97 -1.09
CA VAL A 175 16.56 2.86 -0.80
C VAL A 175 17.79 2.36 -1.53
N LYS A 176 18.61 3.29 -2.05
CA LYS A 176 19.85 2.95 -2.75
C LYS A 176 20.96 2.56 -1.78
N ASP A 177 21.07 3.32 -0.69
CA ASP A 177 22.05 3.10 0.36
C ASP A 177 21.30 2.97 1.70
N PRO A 178 21.26 1.78 2.31
CA PRO A 178 20.58 1.57 3.57
C PRO A 178 21.27 2.32 4.72
N GLU A 179 22.61 2.34 4.77
CA GLU A 179 23.38 2.94 5.87
C GLU A 179 23.19 4.46 5.90
N ALA A 180 23.32 5.11 4.73
CA ALA A 180 23.04 6.54 4.62
C ALA A 180 21.56 6.87 4.94
N SER A 181 20.63 5.96 4.64
CA SER A 181 19.21 6.14 5.00
C SER A 181 18.97 5.97 6.51
N PHE A 182 19.75 5.13 7.18
CA PHE A 182 19.70 4.97 8.63
C PHE A 182 20.29 6.17 9.38
N GLU A 183 21.36 6.78 8.87
CA GLU A 183 21.97 7.98 9.47
C GLU A 183 21.04 9.22 9.44
N ILE A 184 20.17 9.31 8.43
CA ILE A 184 19.17 10.39 8.28
C ILE A 184 17.97 10.23 9.26
N LEU A 185 17.84 9.08 9.93
CA LEU A 185 16.82 8.85 10.96
C LEU A 185 17.47 8.89 12.36
N PRO A 186 17.88 10.07 12.87
CA PRO A 186 18.53 10.15 14.17
C PRO A 186 17.47 9.92 15.26
N GLY A 187 17.65 8.87 16.04
CA GLY A 187 16.92 8.66 17.28
C GLY A 187 16.26 7.30 17.39
N GLY A 188 17.03 6.30 17.81
CA GLY A 188 16.61 5.21 18.70
C GLY A 188 15.45 4.28 18.30
N PHE A 189 14.75 4.54 17.19
CA PHE A 189 13.52 3.84 16.81
C PHE A 189 13.79 2.38 16.40
N TRP A 190 15.03 2.07 16.01
CA TRP A 190 15.42 0.79 15.44
C TRP A 190 16.28 -0.09 16.35
N ASN A 191 16.65 0.38 17.55
CA ASN A 191 17.45 -0.41 18.51
C ASN A 191 16.62 -1.36 19.38
N ASP A 192 15.34 -1.57 19.03
CA ASP A 192 14.50 -2.59 19.66
C ASP A 192 14.70 -3.97 18.98
N PRO A 193 15.29 -4.95 19.69
CA PRO A 193 15.49 -6.30 19.18
C PRO A 193 14.19 -7.07 18.89
N SER A 194 13.03 -6.57 19.35
CA SER A 194 11.73 -7.19 19.14
C SER A 194 11.05 -6.82 17.81
N SER A 195 11.60 -5.83 17.09
CA SER A 195 11.02 -5.38 15.83
C SER A 195 11.24 -6.42 14.70
N HIS A 196 10.14 -6.96 14.18
CA HIS A 196 10.11 -7.89 13.02
C HIS A 196 10.70 -7.30 11.73
N ALA A 197 11.20 -6.05 11.74
CA ALA A 197 11.82 -5.39 10.61
C ALA A 197 13.07 -6.11 10.09
N ARG A 198 13.85 -6.79 10.95
CA ARG A 198 14.98 -7.64 10.49
C ARG A 198 14.54 -8.89 9.73
N ALA A 199 13.36 -9.44 10.02
CA ALA A 199 12.89 -10.68 9.40
C ALA A 199 12.50 -10.49 7.92
N CYS A 200 11.98 -9.31 7.56
CA CYS A 200 11.69 -8.97 6.16
C CYS A 200 12.98 -8.95 5.30
N TRP A 201 14.13 -8.64 5.90
CA TRP A 201 15.40 -8.52 5.19
C TRP A 201 16.04 -9.87 4.84
N CYS A 202 16.04 -10.84 5.75
CA CYS A 202 16.59 -12.18 5.48
C CYS A 202 15.77 -12.99 4.46
N GLY A 203 14.44 -12.79 4.42
CA GLY A 203 13.57 -13.52 3.49
C GLY A 203 13.77 -13.14 2.02
N LEU A 204 14.00 -11.84 1.72
CA LEU A 204 14.11 -11.35 0.35
C LEU A 204 15.49 -11.55 -0.29
N GLN A 205 16.59 -11.49 0.49
CA GLN A 205 17.94 -11.69 -0.06
C GLN A 205 18.14 -13.11 -0.62
N SER A 206 17.48 -14.13 -0.04
CA SER A 206 17.61 -15.51 -0.52
C SER A 206 16.88 -15.78 -1.84
N VAL A 207 15.91 -14.95 -2.23
CA VAL A 207 15.07 -15.19 -3.42
C VAL A 207 15.54 -14.39 -4.65
N LEU A 208 16.22 -13.25 -4.46
CA LEU A 208 16.73 -12.42 -5.55
C LEU A 208 18.16 -12.74 -6.01
N SER A 209 18.92 -13.52 -5.22
CA SER A 209 20.35 -13.79 -5.52
C SER A 209 20.60 -15.00 -6.45
N TRP A 210 19.57 -15.66 -6.99
CA TRP A 210 19.76 -16.93 -7.74
C TRP A 210 19.12 -17.00 -9.15
N ARG A 211 18.88 -15.85 -9.81
CA ARG A 211 18.44 -15.82 -11.23
C ARG A 211 18.97 -14.63 -12.06
N ILE A 212 20.19 -14.15 -11.79
CA ILE A 212 20.91 -13.22 -12.69
C ILE A 212 22.33 -13.74 -13.03
N LEU A 213 22.59 -15.04 -12.83
CA LEU A 213 23.77 -15.71 -13.38
C LEU A 213 23.37 -17.09 -13.89
N SER A 214 22.76 -17.11 -15.08
CA SER A 214 22.75 -18.24 -16.04
C SER A 214 22.47 -17.67 -17.42
#